data_AF-M2QL01-F1
#
_entry.id   AF-M2QL01-F1
#
_cell.length_a   1.000
_cell.length_b   1.000
_cell.length_c   1.000
_cell.angle_alpha   90.00
_cell.angle_beta   90.00
_cell.angle_gamma   90.00
#
_symmetry.space_group_name_H-M   'P 1'
#
loop_
_entity.id
_entity.type
_entity.pdbx_description
1 polymer ?
#
loop_
_entity_poly.entity_id
_entity_poly.type
_entity_poly.pdbx_seq_one_letter_code
_entity_poly.pdbx_strand_id
1 'polypeptide(L)'
;MADTNTSEASPLLVVARRYPDYPAAAKGACAWVQSGREKVDENLLGLHRGETSKGPGQVIGTSLQTLLPIRLQYQKPTVTYLIVLSLDKQAPGAEGGLGIHFMAVNLSNPSEKLAAIIEGTPDLPIDRRTTLYDEYIAELQWHNAQYIWNWWKTSELQ
;
A
#
# COMPACT_ATOMS: atom_id res chain seq x y z
N MET A 1 -37.56 -22.34 -16.78
CA MET A 1 -36.18 -22.67 -16.39
C MET A 1 -35.38 -21.40 -16.64
N ALA A 2 -35.02 -20.70 -15.57
CA ALA A 2 -34.32 -19.42 -15.65
C ALA A 2 -32.87 -19.68 -15.22
N ASP A 3 -31.98 -19.74 -16.19
CA ASP A 3 -30.54 -19.82 -15.94
C ASP A 3 -30.08 -18.47 -15.40
N THR A 4 -29.93 -18.37 -14.09
CA THR A 4 -29.27 -17.24 -13.45
C THR A 4 -27.77 -17.53 -13.48
N ASN A 5 -27.13 -16.98 -14.50
CA ASN A 5 -25.68 -16.98 -14.66
C ASN A 5 -25.11 -15.98 -13.64
N THR A 6 -24.95 -16.42 -12.40
CA THR A 6 -24.26 -15.65 -11.36
C THR A 6 -22.77 -15.71 -11.66
N SER A 7 -22.26 -14.66 -12.31
CA SER A 7 -20.83 -14.38 -12.38
C SER A 7 -20.31 -14.21 -10.95
N GLU A 8 -19.80 -15.30 -10.35
CA GLU A 8 -18.95 -15.26 -9.16
C GLU A 8 -17.73 -14.41 -9.51
N ALA A 9 -17.76 -13.14 -9.11
CA ALA A 9 -16.55 -12.34 -9.05
C ALA A 9 -15.57 -13.08 -8.14
N SER A 10 -14.49 -13.60 -8.70
CA SER A 10 -13.45 -14.27 -7.92
C SER A 10 -13.03 -13.33 -6.77
N PRO A 11 -12.98 -13.82 -5.52
CA PRO A 11 -12.63 -12.97 -4.39
C PRO A 11 -11.25 -12.36 -4.63
N LEU A 12 -11.13 -11.04 -4.45
CA LEU A 12 -9.84 -10.36 -4.47
C LEU A 12 -8.90 -11.04 -3.47
N LEU A 13 -7.85 -11.69 -3.97
CA LEU A 13 -6.93 -12.45 -3.14
C LEU A 13 -5.99 -11.47 -2.42
N VAL A 14 -6.32 -11.16 -1.17
CA VAL A 14 -5.43 -10.44 -0.26
C VAL A 14 -4.67 -11.48 0.55
N VAL A 15 -3.38 -11.62 0.27
CA VAL A 15 -2.47 -12.45 1.07
C VAL A 15 -2.02 -11.63 2.27
N ALA A 16 -2.17 -12.15 3.47
CA ALA A 16 -1.63 -11.54 4.69
C ALA A 16 -0.31 -12.20 5.07
N ARG A 17 0.74 -11.40 5.32
CA ARG A 17 2.04 -11.89 5.81
C ARG A 17 2.54 -10.99 6.93
N ARG A 18 3.10 -11.61 7.96
CA ARG A 18 3.70 -10.92 9.11
C ARG A 18 5.19 -10.71 8.87
N TYR A 19 5.68 -9.55 9.28
CA TYR A 19 7.07 -9.14 9.18
C TYR A 19 7.51 -8.56 10.53
N PRO A 20 8.78 -8.78 10.93
CA PRO A 20 9.24 -8.47 12.28
C PRO A 20 9.19 -6.98 12.62
N ASP A 21 9.34 -6.09 11.62
CA ASP A 21 9.39 -4.66 11.81
C ASP A 21 8.94 -3.88 10.56
N TYR A 22 8.88 -2.54 10.68
CA TYR A 22 8.53 -1.64 9.58
C TYR A 22 9.45 -1.81 8.35
N PRO A 23 10.80 -1.77 8.47
CA PRO A 23 11.69 -2.00 7.34
C PRO A 23 11.44 -3.31 6.60
N ALA A 24 11.24 -4.42 7.31
CA ALA A 24 10.99 -5.73 6.72
C ALA A 24 9.64 -5.77 6.00
N ALA A 25 8.60 -5.19 6.60
CA ALA A 25 7.27 -5.10 5.99
C ALA A 25 7.29 -4.25 4.71
N ALA A 26 8.00 -3.12 4.73
CA ALA A 26 8.17 -2.23 3.58
C ALA A 26 8.90 -2.94 2.42
N LYS A 27 10.01 -3.62 2.74
CA LYS A 27 10.77 -4.44 1.77
C LYS A 27 9.90 -5.54 1.17
N GLY A 28 9.14 -6.25 2.01
CA GLY A 28 8.21 -7.28 1.58
C GLY A 28 7.13 -6.75 0.63
N ALA A 29 6.61 -5.55 0.92
CA ALA A 29 5.66 -4.86 0.05
C ALA A 29 6.29 -4.47 -1.31
N CYS A 30 7.49 -3.89 -1.33
CA CYS A 30 8.20 -3.57 -2.57
C CYS A 30 8.50 -4.82 -3.41
N ALA A 31 8.95 -5.90 -2.76
CA ALA A 31 9.21 -7.18 -3.42
C ALA A 31 7.92 -7.77 -4.04
N TRP A 32 6.78 -7.63 -3.36
CA TRP A 32 5.49 -8.06 -3.87
C TRP A 32 5.05 -7.30 -5.11
N VAL A 33 5.14 -5.96 -5.09
CA VAL A 33 4.81 -5.12 -6.25
C VAL A 33 5.59 -5.56 -7.49
N GLN A 34 6.87 -5.94 -7.30
CA GLN A 34 7.79 -6.31 -8.36
C GLN A 34 7.94 -7.83 -8.59
N SER A 35 7.09 -8.67 -8.01
CA SER A 35 7.25 -10.14 -8.11
C SER A 35 6.96 -10.69 -9.51
N GLY A 36 6.19 -9.95 -10.31
CA GLY A 36 5.85 -10.31 -11.68
C GLY A 36 6.88 -9.87 -12.73
N ARG A 37 6.47 -9.94 -14.00
CA ARG A 37 7.29 -9.56 -15.17
C ARG A 37 7.49 -8.06 -15.28
N GLU A 38 6.49 -7.28 -14.88
CA GLU A 38 6.51 -5.83 -14.90
C GLU A 38 7.31 -5.29 -13.72
N LYS A 39 8.11 -4.25 -13.97
CA LYS A 39 8.92 -3.57 -12.95
C LYS A 39 8.47 -2.13 -12.85
N VAL A 40 8.60 -1.57 -11.65
CA VAL A 40 8.28 -0.17 -11.39
C VAL A 40 9.29 0.71 -12.10
N ASP A 41 8.81 1.62 -12.94
CA ASP A 41 9.60 2.75 -13.43
C ASP A 41 9.55 3.86 -12.37
N GLU A 42 10.69 4.11 -11.74
CA GLU A 42 10.82 5.08 -10.65
C GLU A 42 10.50 6.52 -11.09
N ASN A 43 10.63 6.84 -12.38
CA ASN A 43 10.33 8.16 -12.92
C ASN A 43 8.82 8.43 -13.04
N LEU A 44 8.01 7.38 -13.02
CA LEU A 44 6.55 7.46 -13.10
C LEU A 44 5.90 7.39 -11.71
N LEU A 45 6.70 7.39 -10.65
CA LEU A 45 6.20 7.32 -9.29
C LEU A 45 5.54 8.64 -8.86
N GLY A 46 4.33 8.52 -8.33
CA GLY A 46 3.59 9.57 -7.66
C GLY A 46 3.50 9.33 -6.16
N LEU A 47 3.29 10.40 -5.40
CA LEU A 47 2.90 10.31 -4.00
C LEU A 47 1.40 10.02 -3.91
N HIS A 48 1.04 9.04 -3.08
CA HIS A 48 -0.32 8.84 -2.67
C HIS A 48 -0.57 9.57 -1.35
N ARG A 49 -1.59 10.42 -1.33
CA ARG A 49 -2.05 11.12 -0.12
C ARG A 49 -3.32 10.48 0.39
N GLY A 50 -3.42 10.35 1.71
CA GLY A 50 -4.54 9.72 2.36
C GLY A 50 -5.84 10.50 2.20
N GLU A 51 -6.93 9.79 1.95
CA GLU A 51 -8.29 10.33 1.96
C GLU A 51 -8.93 10.11 3.33
N THR A 52 -9.72 11.11 3.76
CA THR A 52 -10.74 11.22 4.86
C THR A 52 -10.59 10.46 6.19
N SER A 53 -9.85 9.35 6.30
CA SER A 53 -9.73 8.51 7.49
C SER A 53 -8.34 7.95 7.79
N LYS A 54 -7.39 7.99 6.84
CA LYS A 54 -6.01 7.50 6.98
C LYS A 54 -5.02 8.62 6.67
N GLY A 55 -4.66 9.45 7.65
CA GLY A 55 -3.79 10.61 7.44
C GLY A 55 -4.32 11.58 6.36
N PRO A 56 -5.45 12.28 6.59
CA PRO A 56 -6.06 13.13 5.56
C PRO A 56 -5.08 14.15 4.99
N GLY A 57 -4.85 14.09 3.67
CA GLY A 57 -3.92 14.96 2.96
C GLY A 57 -2.43 14.63 3.17
N GLN A 58 -2.09 13.70 4.05
CA GLN A 58 -0.73 13.27 4.33
C GLN A 58 -0.26 12.25 3.31
N VAL A 59 1.03 12.25 2.98
CA VAL A 59 1.66 11.19 2.17
C VAL A 59 1.61 9.87 2.93
N ILE A 60 0.98 8.86 2.35
CA ILE A 60 0.83 7.51 2.94
C ILE A 60 1.32 6.40 2.03
N GLY A 61 1.83 6.71 0.84
CA GLY A 61 2.09 5.69 -0.16
C GLY A 61 2.72 6.19 -1.46
N THR A 62 3.00 5.23 -2.33
CA THR A 62 3.49 5.45 -3.69
C THR A 62 2.50 4.90 -4.71
N SER A 63 2.39 5.56 -5.86
CA SER A 63 1.54 5.15 -6.99
C SER A 63 2.31 5.24 -8.30
N LEU A 64 1.81 4.58 -9.35
CA LEU A 64 2.23 4.86 -10.73
C LEU A 64 1.25 5.84 -11.35
N GLN A 65 1.80 6.87 -11.98
CA GLN A 65 1.06 7.79 -12.82
C GLN A 65 1.20 7.35 -14.27
N THR A 66 0.10 6.91 -14.88
CA THR A 66 0.12 6.62 -16.32
C THR A 66 0.10 7.95 -17.08
N LEU A 67 1.16 8.24 -17.81
CA LEU A 67 1.19 9.37 -18.73
C LEU A 67 0.13 9.14 -19.81
N LEU A 68 -0.89 10.00 -19.85
CA LEU A 68 -1.86 9.98 -20.92
C LEU A 68 -1.21 10.55 -22.19
N PRO A 69 -1.44 9.95 -23.37
CA PRO A 69 -1.00 10.54 -24.63
C PRO A 69 -1.59 11.95 -24.78
N ILE A 70 -0.87 12.86 -25.43
CA ILE A 70 -1.22 14.31 -25.54
C ILE A 70 -2.68 14.55 -25.95
N ARG A 71 -3.26 13.68 -26.79
CA ARG A 71 -4.67 13.79 -27.21
C ARG A 71 -5.70 13.54 -26.09
N LEU A 72 -5.27 12.96 -24.98
CA LEU A 72 -6.05 12.67 -23.78
C LEU A 72 -5.63 13.54 -22.59
N GLN A 73 -4.86 14.62 -22.80
CA GLN A 73 -4.38 15.52 -21.74
C GLN A 73 -5.48 16.13 -20.84
N TYR A 74 -6.74 16.10 -21.29
CA TYR A 74 -7.90 16.56 -20.52
C TYR A 74 -8.52 15.46 -19.64
N GLN A 75 -8.08 14.22 -19.77
CA GLN A 75 -8.48 13.13 -18.88
C GLN A 75 -7.56 13.10 -17.66
N LYS A 76 -8.14 12.77 -16.50
CA LYS A 76 -7.37 12.57 -15.27
C LYS A 76 -6.48 11.34 -15.46
N PRO A 77 -5.16 11.42 -15.20
CA PRO A 77 -4.29 10.25 -15.31
C PRO A 77 -4.83 9.11 -14.45
N THR A 78 -4.77 7.90 -14.97
CA THR A 78 -5.09 6.71 -14.19
C THR A 78 -3.99 6.54 -13.14
N VAL A 79 -4.38 6.51 -11.87
CA VAL A 79 -3.46 6.32 -10.75
C VAL A 79 -3.58 4.87 -10.30
N THR A 80 -2.47 4.14 -10.40
CA THR A 80 -2.38 2.78 -9.86
C THR A 80 -1.66 2.84 -8.52
N TYR A 81 -2.37 2.53 -7.44
CA TYR A 81 -1.75 2.45 -6.12
C TYR A 81 -0.80 1.25 -6.06
N LEU A 82 0.47 1.51 -5.71
CA LEU A 82 1.45 0.43 -5.58
C LEU A 82 1.53 -0.04 -4.14
N ILE A 83 1.81 0.87 -3.22
CA ILE A 83 2.00 0.60 -1.79
C ILE A 83 1.32 1.71 -0.99
N VAL A 84 0.51 1.33 -0.02
CA VAL A 84 -0.15 2.24 0.92
C VAL A 84 0.07 1.75 2.34
N LEU A 85 0.69 2.58 3.18
CA LEU A 85 0.78 2.35 4.62
C LEU A 85 -0.59 2.59 5.25
N SER A 86 -1.14 1.55 5.88
CA SER A 86 -2.50 1.54 6.40
C SER A 86 -2.53 1.19 7.89
N LEU A 87 -3.52 1.78 8.56
CA LEU A 87 -3.90 1.49 9.93
C LEU A 87 -5.25 0.76 9.94
N ASP A 88 -5.29 -0.43 10.53
CA ASP A 88 -6.52 -1.10 10.89
C ASP A 88 -7.01 -0.62 12.27
N LYS A 89 -8.32 -0.37 12.38
CA LYS A 89 -8.99 0.12 13.60
C LYS A 89 -9.69 -0.98 14.39
N GLN A 90 -9.54 -2.25 13.98
CA GLN A 90 -10.02 -3.37 14.78
C GLN A 90 -9.35 -3.42 16.16
N ALA A 91 -10.12 -3.91 17.14
CA ALA A 91 -9.66 -4.08 18.50
C ALA A 91 -8.47 -5.05 18.58
N PRO A 92 -7.61 -4.92 19.61
CA PRO A 92 -6.51 -5.84 19.84
C PRO A 92 -6.97 -7.31 19.86
N GLY A 93 -6.27 -8.19 19.17
CA GLY A 93 -6.58 -9.62 19.13
C GLY A 93 -7.86 -9.98 18.36
N ALA A 94 -8.52 -9.03 17.70
CA ALA A 94 -9.66 -9.32 16.84
C ALA A 94 -9.26 -10.24 15.68
N GLU A 95 -10.12 -11.22 15.37
CA GLU A 95 -9.92 -12.11 14.25
C GLU A 95 -9.90 -11.31 12.93
N GLY A 96 -8.83 -11.47 12.14
CA GLY A 96 -8.63 -10.70 10.92
C GLY A 96 -8.10 -9.27 11.14
N GLY A 97 -7.73 -8.90 12.37
CA GLY A 97 -7.07 -7.63 12.67
C GLY A 97 -5.66 -7.56 12.07
N LEU A 98 -5.39 -6.53 11.28
CA LEU A 98 -4.13 -6.35 10.53
C LEU A 98 -3.15 -5.37 11.18
N GLY A 99 -3.57 -4.64 12.21
CA GLY A 99 -2.73 -3.62 12.84
C GLY A 99 -2.23 -2.56 11.84
N ILE A 100 -0.95 -2.19 11.93
CA ILE A 100 -0.27 -1.37 10.93
C ILE A 100 0.30 -2.29 9.86
N HIS A 101 0.01 -1.99 8.59
CA HIS A 101 0.43 -2.82 7.48
C HIS A 101 0.63 -2.02 6.20
N PHE A 102 1.51 -2.50 5.33
CA PHE A 102 1.59 -2.03 3.95
C PHE A 102 0.62 -2.84 3.10
N MET A 103 -0.28 -2.14 2.41
CA MET A 103 -1.11 -2.73 1.36
C MET A 103 -0.39 -2.57 0.03
N ALA A 104 0.05 -3.68 -0.56
CA ALA A 104 0.79 -3.71 -1.82
C ALA A 104 -0.02 -4.40 -2.93
N VAL A 105 0.09 -3.90 -4.17
CA VAL A 105 -0.56 -4.45 -5.36
C VAL A 105 0.51 -5.03 -6.29
N ASN A 106 0.35 -6.28 -6.75
CA ASN A 106 1.25 -6.86 -7.73
C ASN A 106 1.09 -6.11 -9.07
N LEU A 107 2.17 -5.54 -9.58
CA LEU A 107 2.12 -4.71 -10.79
C LEU A 107 1.68 -5.52 -12.02
N SER A 108 2.14 -6.77 -12.13
CA SER A 108 1.77 -7.65 -13.25
C SER A 108 0.38 -8.28 -13.11
N ASN A 109 -0.20 -8.27 -11.91
CA ASN A 109 -1.54 -8.78 -11.65
C ASN A 109 -2.23 -7.95 -10.54
N PRO A 110 -2.92 -6.85 -10.88
CA PRO A 110 -3.52 -5.95 -9.88
C PRO A 110 -4.60 -6.58 -8.98
N SER A 111 -5.11 -7.76 -9.33
CA SER A 111 -6.02 -8.54 -8.50
C SER A 111 -5.33 -9.24 -7.31
N GLU A 112 -4.00 -9.38 -7.36
CA GLU A 112 -3.19 -9.94 -6.29
C GLU A 112 -2.67 -8.85 -5.36
N LYS A 113 -3.06 -8.93 -4.08
CA LYS A 113 -2.68 -7.94 -3.07
C LYS A 113 -1.96 -8.61 -1.90
N LEU A 114 -1.07 -7.86 -1.27
CA LEU A 114 -0.40 -8.25 -0.04
C LEU A 114 -0.71 -7.24 1.07
N ALA A 115 -1.14 -7.73 2.22
CA ALA A 115 -1.07 -7.02 3.48
C ALA A 115 0.21 -7.46 4.22
N ALA A 116 1.25 -6.63 4.17
CA ALA A 116 2.50 -6.83 4.90
C ALA A 116 2.36 -6.21 6.30
N ILE A 117 2.01 -7.05 7.26
CA ILE A 117 1.68 -6.69 8.64
C ILE A 117 2.96 -6.55 9.45
N ILE A 118 3.07 -5.45 10.20
CA ILE A 118 4.14 -5.26 11.18
C ILE A 118 3.75 -6.04 12.44
N GLU A 119 4.59 -6.99 12.85
CA GLU A 119 4.36 -7.82 14.03
C GLU A 119 4.17 -7.00 15.31
N GLY A 120 3.35 -7.53 16.22
CA GLY A 120 2.97 -6.86 17.47
C GLY A 120 1.94 -5.73 17.30
N THR A 121 1.85 -5.08 16.14
CA THR A 121 0.90 -3.97 15.95
C THR A 121 -0.58 -4.37 15.99
N PRO A 122 -1.01 -5.59 15.57
CA PRO A 122 -2.40 -6.03 15.74
C PRO A 122 -2.83 -6.18 17.21
N ASP A 123 -1.87 -6.36 18.12
CA ASP A 123 -2.11 -6.52 19.55
C ASP A 123 -1.98 -5.19 20.32
N LEU A 124 -1.49 -4.14 19.67
CA LEU A 124 -1.44 -2.81 20.27
C LEU A 124 -2.84 -2.21 20.44
N PRO A 125 -3.10 -1.53 21.58
CA PRO A 125 -4.25 -0.63 21.73
C PRO A 125 -4.35 0.37 20.58
N ILE A 126 -5.58 0.74 20.22
CA ILE A 126 -5.88 1.57 19.03
C ILE A 126 -5.17 2.94 19.11
N ASP A 127 -5.13 3.56 20.29
CA ASP A 127 -4.46 4.84 20.53
C ASP A 127 -2.95 4.74 20.31
N ARG A 128 -2.30 3.72 20.90
CA ARG A 128 -0.87 3.46 20.70
C ARG A 128 -0.53 3.15 19.25
N ARG A 129 -1.38 2.36 18.58
CA ARG A 129 -1.24 2.05 17.16
C ARG A 129 -1.39 3.29 16.30
N THR A 130 -2.28 4.21 16.67
CA THR A 130 -2.48 5.48 15.95
C THR A 130 -1.25 6.38 16.10
N THR A 131 -0.71 6.54 17.31
CA THR A 131 0.52 7.32 17.53
C THR A 131 1.68 6.78 16.71
N LEU A 132 1.91 5.46 16.74
CA LEU A 132 2.98 4.84 15.97
C LEU A 132 2.78 5.00 14.45
N TYR A 133 1.54 4.93 13.98
CA TYR A 133 1.22 5.17 12.58
C TYR A 133 1.50 6.62 12.16
N ASP A 134 1.16 7.59 13.00
CA ASP A 134 1.42 9.00 12.75
C ASP A 134 2.94 9.31 12.70
N GLU A 135 3.74 8.65 13.55
CA GLU A 135 5.20 8.70 13.51
C GLU A 135 5.74 8.23 12.15
N TYR A 136 5.27 7.07 11.66
CA TYR A 136 5.67 6.56 10.34
C TYR A 136 5.25 7.49 9.19
N ILE A 137 4.08 8.11 9.27
CA ILE A 137 3.62 9.05 8.25
C ILE A 137 4.43 10.34 8.25
N ALA A 138 4.82 10.83 9.44
CA ALA A 138 5.60 12.06 9.58
C ALA A 138 6.93 11.96 8.84
N GLU A 139 7.59 10.80 8.89
CA GLU A 139 8.82 10.52 8.16
C GLU A 139 8.64 10.61 6.63
N LEU A 140 7.44 10.30 6.10
CA LEU A 140 7.16 10.35 4.66
C LEU A 140 6.91 11.76 4.13
N GLN A 141 6.46 12.71 4.96
CA GLN A 141 5.89 13.98 4.47
C GLN A 141 6.87 14.88 3.72
N TRP A 142 8.17 14.72 3.97
CA TRP A 142 9.22 15.61 3.47
C TRP A 142 9.95 15.05 2.26
N HIS A 143 9.50 13.90 1.75
CA HIS A 143 10.19 13.18 0.69
C HIS A 143 9.35 13.01 -0.58
N ASN A 144 10.03 12.87 -1.71
CA ASN A 144 9.38 12.58 -2.99
C ASN A 144 9.12 11.07 -3.15
N ALA A 145 8.35 10.71 -4.18
CA ALA A 145 7.89 9.32 -4.36
C ALA A 145 9.04 8.35 -4.64
N GLN A 146 10.06 8.78 -5.38
CA GLN A 146 11.25 7.97 -5.68
C GLN A 146 12.05 7.69 -4.41
N TYR A 147 12.25 8.71 -3.58
CA TYR A 147 12.94 8.56 -2.30
C TYR A 147 12.22 7.56 -1.40
N ILE A 148 10.90 7.72 -1.22
CA ILE A 148 10.09 6.82 -0.36
C ILE A 148 10.17 5.38 -0.89
N TRP A 149 10.03 5.20 -2.21
CA TRP A 149 10.14 3.89 -2.84
C TRP A 149 11.51 3.25 -2.58
N ASN A 150 12.60 3.99 -2.77
CA ASN A 150 13.96 3.48 -2.57
C ASN A 150 14.21 3.16 -1.10
N TRP A 151 13.80 4.04 -0.20
CA TRP A 151 13.92 3.82 1.24
C TRP A 151 13.16 2.56 1.69
N TRP A 152 11.92 2.36 1.22
CA TRP A 152 11.17 1.14 1.52
C TRP A 152 11.79 -0.12 0.91
N LYS A 153 12.40 0.00 -0.28
CA LYS A 153 13.04 -1.12 -0.97
C LYS A 153 14.36 -1.56 -0.33
N THR A 154 15.16 -0.62 0.21
CA THR A 154 16.53 -0.91 0.68
C THR A 154 16.69 -0.81 2.19
N SER A 155 15.83 -0.06 2.88
CA SER A 155 16.03 0.42 4.26
C SER A 155 17.31 1.24 4.44
N GLU A 156 17.87 1.78 3.35
CA GLU A 156 19.04 2.65 3.37
C GLU A 156 18.61 4.06 2.98
N LEU A 157 19.05 5.06 3.75
CA LEU A 157 18.94 6.47 3.39
C LEU A 157 19.98 6.73 2.28
N GLN A 158 19.53 7.12 1.08
CA GLN A 158 20.41 7.59 0.00
C GLN A 158 20.62 9.09 0.08
#